data_AF-A0A2T7BYZ2-F1
#
_entry.id   AF-A0A2T7BYZ2-F1
#
_cell.length_a   1.000
_cell.length_b   1.000
_cell.length_c   1.000
_cell.angle_alpha   90.00
_cell.angle_beta   90.00
_cell.angle_gamma   90.00
#
_symmetry.space_group_name_H-M   'P 1'
#
loop_
_entity.id
_entity.type
_entity.pdbx_description
1 polymer ?
#
loop_
_entity_poly.entity_id
_entity_poly.type
_entity_poly.pdbx_seq_one_letter_code
_entity_poly.pdbx_strand_id
1 'polypeptide(L)'
;MEVGCGSGYVITSLAIMLRQLVSGTQYLATDINKHAAETTQATLEAHGVHADVMVTDIVSGLEKRLAGMVDVVVINPPYVPTPEEEIGCKGIASSWAGGLNGRQVIDRILPAVREILSERGWLYMVTLEDNDPSDICHLMSEMGYASRVVLKRCTEEESLFVLKFWRDPHTGTNASPKSPKSESWFSQLPFKSLWHKGS
;
A
#
# COMPACT_ATOMS: atom_id res chain seq x y z
N MET A 1 -6.45 8.00 1.48
CA MET A 1 -6.37 7.83 0.02
C MET A 1 -6.08 6.37 -0.29
N GLU A 2 -6.77 5.79 -1.27
CA GLU A 2 -6.45 4.47 -1.85
C GLU A 2 -5.85 4.67 -3.25
N VAL A 3 -4.76 3.96 -3.56
CA VAL A 3 -4.17 3.92 -4.90
C VAL A 3 -4.37 2.52 -5.49
N GLY A 4 -4.98 2.45 -6.67
CA GLY A 4 -5.39 1.19 -7.31
C GLY A 4 -6.65 0.62 -6.63
N CYS A 5 -7.74 1.39 -6.64
CA CYS A 5 -8.91 1.07 -5.82
C CYS A 5 -9.72 -0.15 -6.26
N GLY A 6 -9.58 -0.62 -7.50
CA GLY A 6 -10.20 -1.85 -7.96
C GLY A 6 -11.71 -1.86 -7.76
N SER A 7 -12.20 -2.77 -6.92
CA SER A 7 -13.63 -2.86 -6.59
C SER A 7 -14.11 -1.78 -5.60
N GLY A 8 -13.20 -1.06 -4.94
CA GLY A 8 -13.50 -0.02 -3.96
C GLY A 8 -13.75 -0.53 -2.55
N TYR A 9 -13.54 -1.82 -2.27
CA TYR A 9 -13.82 -2.39 -0.94
C TYR A 9 -12.96 -1.75 0.17
N VAL A 10 -11.68 -1.46 -0.09
CA VAL A 10 -10.78 -0.94 0.95
C VAL A 10 -11.14 0.51 1.27
N ILE A 11 -11.25 1.41 0.29
CA ILE A 11 -11.66 2.81 0.55
C ILE A 11 -13.06 2.89 1.19
N THR A 12 -14.00 2.06 0.73
CA THR A 12 -15.36 2.02 1.31
C THR A 12 -15.32 1.57 2.76
N SER A 13 -14.57 0.51 3.06
CA SER A 13 -14.41 0.02 4.44
C SER A 13 -13.73 1.05 5.34
N LEU A 14 -12.68 1.71 4.85
CA LEU A 14 -12.02 2.81 5.57
C LEU A 14 -13.00 3.94 5.86
N ALA A 15 -13.82 4.35 4.89
CA ALA A 15 -14.80 5.40 5.09
C ALA A 15 -15.86 5.03 6.14
N ILE A 16 -16.34 3.79 6.14
CA ILE A 16 -17.30 3.28 7.13
C ILE A 16 -16.69 3.23 8.53
N MET A 17 -15.44 2.78 8.66
CA MET A 17 -14.76 2.70 9.96
C MET A 17 -14.41 4.10 10.50
N LEU A 18 -13.85 4.98 9.67
CA LEU A 18 -13.37 6.28 10.11
C LEU A 18 -14.50 7.28 10.37
N ARG A 19 -15.63 7.23 9.65
CA ARG A 19 -16.78 8.11 9.92
C ARG A 19 -17.33 7.96 11.34
N GLN A 20 -17.09 6.83 12.00
CA GLN A 20 -17.50 6.57 13.38
C GLN A 20 -16.53 7.17 14.41
N LEU A 21 -15.29 7.45 14.00
CA LEU A 21 -14.20 7.86 14.89
C LEU A 21 -13.83 9.34 14.74
N VAL A 22 -13.89 9.87 13.52
CA VAL A 22 -13.39 11.20 13.18
C VAL A 22 -14.35 11.86 12.19
N SER A 23 -14.75 13.11 12.48
CA SER A 23 -15.53 13.94 11.56
C SER A 23 -14.61 14.74 10.61
N GLY A 24 -15.09 15.04 9.41
CA GLY A 24 -14.38 15.88 8.44
C GLY A 24 -13.25 15.20 7.64
N THR A 25 -13.13 13.88 7.72
CA THR A 25 -12.17 13.11 6.91
C THR A 25 -12.53 13.16 5.42
N GLN A 26 -11.55 13.45 4.56
CA GLN A 26 -11.69 13.37 3.11
C GLN A 26 -11.16 12.03 2.59
N TYR A 27 -11.91 11.40 1.70
CA TYR A 27 -11.56 10.12 1.09
C TYR A 27 -11.29 10.34 -0.39
N LEU A 28 -10.16 9.82 -0.87
CA LEU A 28 -9.77 9.86 -2.28
C LEU A 28 -9.39 8.45 -2.71
N ALA A 29 -9.70 8.11 -3.95
CA ALA A 29 -9.34 6.85 -4.57
C ALA A 29 -8.87 7.08 -6.02
N THR A 30 -7.79 6.42 -6.41
CA THR A 30 -7.31 6.44 -7.80
C THR A 30 -7.27 5.04 -8.39
N ASP A 31 -7.54 4.93 -9.69
CA ASP A 31 -7.27 3.72 -10.46
C ASP A 31 -6.97 4.09 -11.92
N ILE A 32 -6.11 3.31 -12.58
CA ILE A 32 -5.82 3.51 -14.00
C ILE A 32 -6.98 2.98 -14.88
N ASN A 33 -7.73 2.00 -14.36
CA ASN A 33 -8.85 1.37 -15.05
C ASN A 33 -10.15 2.11 -14.77
N LYS A 34 -10.75 2.70 -15.82
CA LYS A 34 -12.05 3.38 -15.74
C LYS A 34 -13.16 2.51 -15.14
N HIS A 35 -13.17 1.21 -15.46
CA HIS A 35 -14.18 0.29 -14.93
C HIS A 35 -14.03 0.06 -13.42
N ALA A 36 -12.79 0.03 -12.91
CA ALA A 36 -12.53 -0.04 -11.48
C ALA A 36 -13.01 1.24 -10.76
N ALA A 37 -12.76 2.42 -11.34
CA ALA A 37 -13.28 3.66 -10.80
C ALA A 37 -14.82 3.69 -10.76
N GLU A 38 -15.49 3.25 -11.83
CA GLU A 38 -16.96 3.13 -11.86
C GLU A 38 -17.49 2.11 -10.83
N THR A 39 -16.83 0.95 -10.71
CA THR A 39 -17.18 -0.08 -9.71
C THR A 39 -16.99 0.42 -8.28
N THR A 40 -15.93 1.19 -8.04
CA THR A 40 -15.66 1.83 -6.75
C THR A 40 -16.75 2.84 -6.40
N GLN A 41 -17.18 3.67 -7.35
CA GLN A 41 -18.31 4.60 -7.15
C GLN A 41 -19.60 3.86 -6.78
N ALA A 42 -19.94 2.79 -7.51
CA ALA A 42 -21.12 1.97 -7.19
C ALA A 42 -21.03 1.32 -5.79
N THR A 43 -19.84 0.85 -5.39
CA THR A 43 -19.62 0.27 -4.06
C THR A 43 -19.78 1.32 -2.95
N LEU A 44 -19.24 2.53 -3.14
CA LEU A 44 -19.42 3.64 -2.20
C LEU A 44 -20.90 4.03 -2.04
N GLU A 45 -21.62 4.14 -3.16
CA GLU A 45 -23.05 4.46 -3.18
C GLU A 45 -23.89 3.40 -2.45
N ALA A 46 -23.65 2.12 -2.73
CA ALA A 46 -24.34 1.01 -2.09
C ALA A 46 -24.18 0.99 -0.55
N HIS A 47 -23.11 1.60 -0.02
CA HIS A 47 -22.83 1.68 1.42
C HIS A 47 -23.11 3.05 2.04
N GLY A 48 -23.62 4.01 1.25
CA GLY A 48 -23.94 5.36 1.72
C GLY A 48 -22.73 6.11 2.27
N VAL A 49 -21.57 5.96 1.63
CA VAL A 49 -20.35 6.71 1.93
C VAL A 49 -19.84 7.41 0.67
N HIS A 50 -18.92 8.36 0.83
CA HIS A 50 -18.43 9.18 -0.26
C HIS A 50 -16.91 9.23 -0.29
N ALA A 51 -16.33 9.20 -1.48
CA ALA A 51 -14.93 9.48 -1.77
C ALA A 51 -14.82 10.10 -3.17
N ASP A 52 -13.81 10.94 -3.37
CA ASP A 52 -13.43 11.44 -4.69
C ASP A 52 -12.67 10.36 -5.45
N VAL A 53 -13.28 9.80 -6.49
CA VAL A 53 -12.69 8.72 -7.30
C VAL A 53 -12.18 9.27 -8.63
N MET A 54 -10.91 9.05 -8.93
CA MET A 54 -10.24 9.63 -10.11
C MET A 54 -9.57 8.55 -10.96
N VAL A 55 -9.78 8.62 -12.27
CA VAL A 55 -9.07 7.75 -13.23
C VAL A 55 -7.72 8.38 -13.54
N THR A 56 -6.64 7.81 -12.99
CA THR A 56 -5.27 8.32 -13.19
C THR A 56 -4.23 7.23 -12.95
N ASP A 57 -3.02 7.42 -13.48
CA ASP A 57 -1.87 6.56 -13.22
C ASP A 57 -1.25 6.92 -11.86
N ILE A 58 -1.36 6.02 -10.88
CA ILE A 58 -0.91 6.20 -9.49
C ILE A 58 -1.54 7.45 -8.84
N VAL A 59 -0.88 8.60 -8.95
CA VAL A 59 -1.33 9.91 -8.45
C VAL A 59 -1.04 11.05 -9.43
N SER A 60 -0.85 10.71 -10.71
CA SER A 60 -0.50 11.65 -11.77
C SER A 60 -1.51 12.80 -11.87
N GLY A 61 -1.00 14.02 -11.86
CA GLY A 61 -1.78 15.26 -11.88
C GLY A 61 -2.26 15.74 -10.50
N LEU A 62 -2.05 14.94 -9.44
CA LEU A 62 -2.45 15.28 -8.07
C LEU A 62 -1.26 15.64 -7.17
N GLU A 63 -0.03 15.34 -7.59
CA GLU A 63 1.17 15.41 -6.75
C GLU A 63 1.35 16.79 -6.13
N LYS A 64 1.31 17.85 -6.95
CA LYS A 64 1.47 19.23 -6.47
C LYS A 64 0.35 19.67 -5.55
N ARG A 65 -0.88 19.21 -5.80
CA ARG A 65 -2.07 19.62 -5.04
C ARG A 65 -2.17 18.87 -3.71
N LEU A 66 -1.68 17.64 -3.64
CA LEU A 66 -1.72 16.79 -2.46
C LEU A 66 -0.37 16.73 -1.71
N ALA A 67 0.64 17.46 -2.17
CA ALA A 67 1.98 17.46 -1.58
C ALA A 67 1.93 17.71 -0.06
N GLY A 68 2.38 16.73 0.73
CA GLY A 68 2.37 16.81 2.19
C GLY A 68 0.98 16.86 2.85
N MET A 69 -0.11 16.53 2.14
CA MET A 69 -1.49 16.66 2.64
C MET A 69 -2.16 15.34 3.00
N VAL A 70 -1.59 14.20 2.60
CA VAL A 70 -2.26 12.90 2.76
C VAL A 70 -1.78 12.19 4.01
N ASP A 71 -2.66 12.02 4.99
CA ASP A 71 -2.33 11.40 6.28
C ASP A 71 -2.32 9.87 6.24
N VAL A 72 -3.10 9.25 5.34
CA VAL A 72 -3.14 7.80 5.18
C VAL A 72 -3.23 7.45 3.70
N VAL A 73 -2.29 6.63 3.24
CA VAL A 73 -2.31 5.99 1.93
C VAL A 73 -2.40 4.48 2.11
N VAL A 74 -3.30 3.83 1.39
CA VAL A 74 -3.41 2.36 1.33
C VAL A 74 -3.27 1.89 -0.10
N ILE A 75 -2.51 0.82 -0.31
CA ILE A 75 -2.16 0.33 -1.64
C ILE A 75 -2.17 -1.19 -1.62
N ASN A 76 -2.92 -1.76 -2.55
CA ASN A 76 -2.86 -3.17 -2.90
C ASN A 76 -2.36 -3.28 -4.34
N PRO A 77 -1.04 -3.17 -4.58
CA PRO A 77 -0.49 -3.02 -5.92
C PRO A 77 -0.61 -4.32 -6.74
N PRO A 78 -0.45 -4.29 -8.06
CA PRO A 78 -0.20 -5.51 -8.83
C PRO A 78 1.19 -6.05 -8.44
N TYR A 79 1.20 -7.11 -7.63
CA TYR A 79 2.40 -7.67 -7.00
C TYR A 79 2.82 -9.03 -7.56
N VAL A 80 2.10 -9.57 -8.55
CA VAL A 80 2.40 -10.90 -9.09
C VAL A 80 3.53 -10.76 -10.12
N PRO A 81 4.62 -11.54 -10.02
CA PRO A 81 5.66 -11.57 -11.04
C PRO A 81 5.07 -11.99 -12.39
N THR A 82 5.29 -11.16 -13.41
CA THR A 82 4.81 -11.42 -14.78
C THR A 82 5.89 -11.04 -15.78
N PRO A 83 5.93 -11.68 -16.97
CA PRO A 83 6.76 -11.22 -18.08
C PRO A 83 6.52 -9.73 -18.36
N GLU A 84 7.55 -9.00 -18.79
CA GLU A 84 7.46 -7.54 -18.99
C GLU A 84 6.44 -7.16 -20.07
N GLU A 85 6.21 -8.06 -21.03
CA GLU A 85 5.25 -7.88 -22.12
C GLU A 85 3.80 -7.80 -21.65
N GLU A 86 3.50 -8.25 -20.43
CA GLU A 86 2.16 -8.24 -19.83
C GLU A 86 1.90 -6.99 -18.96
N ILE A 87 2.93 -6.16 -18.74
CA ILE A 87 2.82 -4.94 -17.95
C ILE A 87 2.14 -3.86 -18.79
N GLY A 88 1.07 -3.26 -18.25
CA GLY A 88 0.32 -2.20 -18.94
C GLY A 88 -0.71 -2.70 -19.94
N CYS A 89 -0.96 -4.02 -20.01
CA CYS A 89 -2.12 -4.57 -20.70
C CYS A 89 -3.42 -3.99 -20.08
N LYS A 90 -4.22 -3.30 -20.91
CA LYS A 90 -5.51 -2.72 -20.49
C LYS A 90 -6.49 -3.84 -20.14
N GLY A 91 -7.05 -3.83 -18.92
CA GLY A 91 -8.10 -4.76 -18.51
C GLY A 91 -7.89 -5.35 -17.12
N ILE A 92 -8.30 -6.59 -16.91
CA ILE A 92 -8.17 -7.27 -15.61
C ILE A 92 -6.71 -7.62 -15.28
N ALA A 93 -5.87 -7.86 -16.28
CA ALA A 93 -4.47 -8.26 -16.09
C ALA A 93 -3.65 -7.22 -15.32
N SER A 94 -3.98 -5.92 -15.44
CA SER A 94 -3.32 -4.85 -14.69
C SER A 94 -3.56 -4.91 -13.17
N SER A 95 -4.49 -5.75 -12.70
CA SER A 95 -4.74 -5.93 -11.26
C SER A 95 -3.70 -6.82 -10.57
N TRP A 96 -2.95 -7.64 -11.31
CA TRP A 96 -1.93 -8.51 -10.74
C TRP A 96 -0.54 -8.35 -11.38
N ALA A 97 -0.45 -8.01 -12.67
CA ALA A 97 0.82 -7.98 -13.41
C ALA A 97 1.80 -6.90 -12.90
N GLY A 98 2.75 -7.31 -12.06
CA GLY A 98 3.74 -6.45 -11.43
C GLY A 98 5.10 -6.41 -12.14
N GLY A 99 5.31 -7.23 -13.17
CA GLY A 99 6.56 -7.30 -13.92
C GLY A 99 7.64 -8.15 -13.26
N LEU A 100 8.92 -7.84 -13.53
CA LEU A 100 10.04 -8.52 -12.89
C LEU A 100 9.91 -8.46 -11.35
N ASN A 101 9.93 -9.63 -10.71
CA ASN A 101 9.69 -9.81 -9.26
C ASN A 101 8.38 -9.20 -8.75
N GLY A 102 7.43 -8.90 -9.63
CA GLY A 102 6.15 -8.26 -9.29
C GLY A 102 6.30 -6.83 -8.78
N ARG A 103 7.43 -6.15 -9.09
CA ARG A 103 7.82 -4.93 -8.36
C ARG A 103 7.88 -3.65 -9.19
N GLN A 104 7.81 -3.71 -10.51
CA GLN A 104 8.00 -2.54 -11.36
C GLN A 104 6.97 -1.43 -11.07
N VAL A 105 5.74 -1.81 -10.74
CA VAL A 105 4.69 -0.85 -10.36
C VAL A 105 4.91 -0.33 -8.94
N ILE A 106 5.33 -1.17 -8.00
CA ILE A 106 5.65 -0.79 -6.62
C ILE A 106 6.77 0.27 -6.61
N ASP A 107 7.84 0.06 -7.37
CA ASP A 107 9.00 0.96 -7.40
C ASP A 107 8.66 2.35 -7.98
N ARG A 108 7.61 2.44 -8.81
CA ARG A 108 7.05 3.72 -9.29
C ARG A 108 6.13 4.38 -8.26
N ILE A 109 5.38 3.57 -7.51
CA ILE A 109 4.42 4.05 -6.50
C ILE A 109 5.14 4.72 -5.32
N LEU A 110 6.19 4.10 -4.78
CA LEU A 110 6.87 4.56 -3.56
C LEU A 110 7.33 6.03 -3.63
N PRO A 111 8.07 6.49 -4.67
CA PRO A 111 8.48 7.88 -4.77
C PRO A 111 7.30 8.84 -4.99
N ALA A 112 6.27 8.44 -5.74
CA ALA A 112 5.10 9.29 -5.98
C ALA A 112 4.28 9.50 -4.70
N VAL A 113 4.11 8.44 -3.91
CA VAL A 113 3.36 8.46 -2.64
C VAL A 113 4.12 9.23 -1.57
N ARG A 114 5.45 9.12 -1.54
CA ARG A 114 6.31 9.89 -0.64
C ARG A 114 6.03 11.39 -0.69
N GLU A 115 5.81 11.94 -1.88
CA GLU A 115 5.62 13.39 -2.09
C GLU A 115 4.28 13.89 -1.54
N ILE A 116 3.23 13.06 -1.60
CA ILE A 116 1.89 13.43 -1.12
C ILE A 116 1.69 13.15 0.38
N LEU A 117 2.48 12.26 0.98
CA LEU A 117 2.36 11.92 2.39
C LEU A 117 2.69 13.13 3.29
N SER A 118 1.79 13.42 4.23
CA SER A 118 2.00 14.44 5.25
C SER A 118 3.15 14.06 6.20
N GLU A 119 3.59 15.01 7.02
CA GLU A 119 4.63 14.75 8.03
C GLU A 119 4.25 13.64 9.02
N ARG A 120 2.94 13.46 9.26
CA ARG A 120 2.36 12.42 10.12
C ARG A 120 1.78 11.25 9.32
N GLY A 121 2.02 11.25 8.02
CA GLY A 121 1.41 10.35 7.06
C GLY A 121 1.87 8.91 7.22
N TRP A 122 0.94 7.97 7.02
CA TRP A 122 1.21 6.54 6.98
C TRP A 122 0.91 5.97 5.60
N LEU A 123 1.79 5.09 5.14
CA LEU A 123 1.55 4.23 3.98
C LEU A 123 1.36 2.79 4.44
N TYR A 124 0.30 2.14 3.98
CA TYR A 124 0.11 0.70 4.08
C TYR A 124 0.15 0.07 2.69
N MET A 125 0.97 -0.97 2.51
CA MET A 125 1.16 -1.64 1.23
C MET A 125 1.11 -3.15 1.40
N VAL A 126 0.36 -3.83 0.51
CA VAL A 126 0.38 -5.30 0.39
C VAL A 126 1.55 -5.72 -0.50
N THR A 127 2.25 -6.79 -0.10
CA THR A 127 3.38 -7.38 -0.85
C THR A 127 3.38 -8.90 -0.69
N LEU A 128 3.96 -9.61 -1.66
CA LEU A 128 4.34 -11.02 -1.58
C LEU A 128 5.81 -11.17 -1.16
N GLU A 129 6.18 -12.37 -0.71
CA GLU A 129 7.59 -12.74 -0.47
C GLU A 129 8.46 -12.50 -1.71
N ASP A 130 7.95 -12.84 -2.91
CA ASP A 130 8.65 -12.65 -4.19
C ASP A 130 8.94 -11.17 -4.50
N ASN A 131 8.18 -10.25 -3.89
CA ASN A 131 8.48 -8.83 -4.00
C ASN A 131 9.62 -8.40 -3.08
N ASP A 132 10.31 -9.30 -2.36
CA ASP A 132 11.35 -9.01 -1.36
C ASP A 132 10.99 -7.80 -0.45
N PRO A 133 10.04 -7.99 0.49
CA PRO A 133 9.60 -6.94 1.40
C PRO A 133 10.74 -6.28 2.20
N SER A 134 11.86 -6.98 2.41
CA SER A 134 13.03 -6.47 3.13
C SER A 134 13.72 -5.37 2.32
N ASP A 135 13.92 -5.58 1.03
CA ASP A 135 14.51 -4.57 0.16
C ASP A 135 13.56 -3.37 -0.08
N ILE A 136 12.25 -3.60 -0.17
CA ILE A 136 11.25 -2.48 -0.17
C ILE A 136 11.41 -1.63 1.10
N CYS A 137 11.56 -2.28 2.26
CA CYS A 137 11.80 -1.60 3.52
C CYS A 137 13.12 -0.82 3.52
N HIS A 138 14.17 -1.37 2.92
CA HIS A 138 15.46 -0.69 2.79
C HIS A 138 15.35 0.57 1.93
N LEU A 139 14.73 0.48 0.75
CA LEU A 139 14.49 1.61 -0.15
C LEU A 139 13.70 2.73 0.54
N MET A 140 12.66 2.39 1.30
CA MET A 140 11.89 3.36 2.09
C MET A 140 12.73 3.98 3.22
N SER A 141 13.64 3.22 3.83
CA SER A 141 14.57 3.73 4.84
C SER A 141 15.58 4.73 4.26
N GLU A 142 16.10 4.50 3.06
CA GLU A 142 16.96 5.47 2.36
C GLU A 142 16.21 6.77 2.06
N MET A 143 14.90 6.67 1.87
CA MET A 143 13.97 7.79 1.79
C MET A 143 13.59 8.39 3.15
N GLY A 144 14.15 7.93 4.27
CA GLY A 144 13.89 8.50 5.60
C GLY A 144 12.57 8.05 6.23
N TYR A 145 12.01 6.92 5.79
CA TYR A 145 10.85 6.30 6.40
C TYR A 145 11.26 5.10 7.25
N ALA A 146 10.71 5.00 8.45
CA ALA A 146 10.72 3.76 9.19
C ALA A 146 9.64 2.81 8.64
N SER A 147 9.84 1.51 8.82
CA SER A 147 8.95 0.48 8.31
C SER A 147 8.65 -0.60 9.36
N ARG A 148 7.51 -1.27 9.20
CA ARG A 148 7.12 -2.43 10.02
C ARG A 148 6.17 -3.34 9.26
N VAL A 149 6.37 -4.65 9.34
CA VAL A 149 5.37 -5.64 8.95
C VAL A 149 4.25 -5.63 10.00
N VAL A 150 3.04 -5.20 9.62
CA VAL A 150 1.89 -5.17 10.54
C VAL A 150 1.08 -6.46 10.50
N LEU A 151 1.14 -7.19 9.39
CA LEU A 151 0.50 -8.49 9.24
C LEU A 151 1.32 -9.36 8.27
N LYS A 152 1.46 -10.65 8.60
CA LYS A 152 1.95 -11.68 7.70
C LYS A 152 0.92 -12.81 7.66
N ARG A 153 0.58 -13.28 6.46
CA ARG A 153 -0.28 -14.45 6.25
C ARG A 153 0.42 -15.38 5.26
N CYS A 154 0.63 -16.62 5.68
CA CYS A 154 1.16 -17.68 4.83
C CYS A 154 0.03 -18.62 4.43
N THR A 155 -0.09 -18.88 3.14
CA THR A 155 -0.81 -20.02 2.57
C THR A 155 0.21 -21.06 2.09
N GLU A 156 -0.25 -22.18 1.52
CA GLU A 156 0.65 -23.17 0.93
C GLU A 156 1.39 -22.63 -0.31
N GLU A 157 0.78 -21.66 -1.00
CA GLU A 157 1.23 -21.14 -2.28
C GLU A 157 1.92 -19.78 -2.15
N GLU A 158 1.52 -18.95 -1.18
CA GLU A 158 1.96 -17.55 -1.10
C GLU A 158 2.15 -17.07 0.35
N SER A 159 3.12 -16.17 0.53
CA SER A 159 3.29 -15.40 1.76
C SER A 159 2.99 -13.94 1.51
N LEU A 160 1.86 -13.47 2.05
CA LEU A 160 1.38 -12.10 1.95
C LEU A 160 1.79 -11.29 3.19
N PHE A 161 2.24 -10.08 2.95
CA PHE A 161 2.67 -9.12 3.97
C PHE A 161 1.91 -7.81 3.80
N VAL A 162 1.53 -7.20 4.91
CA VAL A 162 1.12 -5.80 4.95
C VAL A 162 2.24 -5.01 5.62
N LEU A 163 2.88 -4.16 4.84
CA LEU A 163 3.92 -3.25 5.29
C LEU A 163 3.30 -1.92 5.69
N LYS A 164 3.78 -1.35 6.79
CA LYS A 164 3.48 0.02 7.21
C LYS A 164 4.75 0.85 7.13
N PHE A 165 4.65 2.05 6.55
CA PHE A 165 5.71 3.05 6.52
C PHE A 165 5.25 4.37 7.16
N TRP A 166 6.16 5.06 7.82
CA TRP A 166 5.94 6.40 8.39
C TRP A 166 7.24 7.18 8.46
N ARG A 167 7.18 8.51 8.44
CA ARG A 167 8.37 9.35 8.62
C ARG A 167 8.89 9.19 10.05
N ASP A 168 10.17 8.91 10.19
CA ASP A 168 10.82 8.95 11.50
C ASP A 168 11.37 10.37 11.73
N PRO A 169 10.85 11.14 12.71
CA PRO A 169 11.35 12.49 13.01
C PRO A 169 12.83 12.51 13.41
N HIS A 170 13.40 11.37 13.82
CA HIS A 170 14.75 11.28 14.39
C HIS A 170 15.84 10.88 13.39
N THR A 171 15.50 10.51 12.15
CA THR A 171 16.49 10.10 11.13
C THR A 171 17.17 11.27 10.43
N GLY A 172 16.66 12.49 10.57
CA GLY A 172 17.20 13.70 9.93
C GLY A 172 18.42 14.37 10.58
N THR A 173 18.98 13.83 11.67
CA THR A 173 20.05 14.53 12.43
C THR A 173 21.37 13.78 12.61
N ASN A 174 21.56 12.57 12.10
CA ASN A 174 22.87 11.89 12.21
C ASN A 174 23.16 10.97 11.02
N ALA A 175 23.51 11.56 9.87
CA ALA A 175 24.32 10.85 8.88
C ALA A 175 25.78 10.86 9.36
N SER A 176 26.15 9.88 10.18
CA SER A 176 27.55 9.45 10.37
C SER A 176 27.64 7.98 9.99
N PRO A 177 28.63 7.57 9.17
CA PRO A 177 28.66 6.21 8.65
C PRO A 177 29.08 5.26 9.78
N LYS A 178 28.22 4.31 10.14
CA LYS A 178 28.63 3.14 10.90
C LYS A 178 28.23 1.86 10.18
N SER A 179 29.25 1.03 10.01
CA SER A 179 29.36 -0.27 9.33
C SER A 179 28.46 -1.36 9.94
N PRO A 180 28.27 -2.51 9.25
CA PRO A 180 27.09 -3.35 9.38
C PRO A 180 27.19 -4.28 10.58
N LYS A 181 26.07 -4.43 11.29
CA LYS A 181 25.78 -5.65 12.05
C LYS A 181 24.36 -6.08 11.72
N SER A 182 24.32 -7.10 10.86
CA SER A 182 23.18 -7.98 10.65
C SER A 182 22.86 -8.71 11.95
N GLU A 183 21.71 -8.45 12.56
CA GLU A 183 21.02 -9.46 13.36
C GLU A 183 19.55 -9.47 12.95
N SER A 184 19.09 -10.67 12.63
CA SER A 184 17.74 -11.00 12.19
C SER A 184 16.75 -10.79 13.33
N TRP A 185 15.89 -9.78 13.19
CA TRP A 185 14.80 -9.48 14.13
C TRP A 185 13.52 -10.32 13.87
N PHE A 186 13.58 -11.35 13.03
CA PHE A 186 12.41 -12.16 12.65
C PHE A 186 11.99 -13.21 13.67
N SER A 187 12.56 -13.25 14.86
CA SER A 187 12.25 -14.31 15.83
C SER A 187 12.01 -13.76 17.22
N GLN A 188 10.83 -13.18 17.44
CA GLN A 188 10.23 -13.06 18.77
C GLN A 188 8.81 -12.53 18.71
N LEU A 189 7.81 -13.38 18.45
CA LEU A 189 6.49 -13.29 19.10
C LEU A 189 5.81 -14.67 19.12
N PRO A 190 5.10 -15.04 20.22
CA PRO A 190 4.60 -16.40 20.43
C PRO A 190 3.27 -16.63 19.70
N PHE A 191 3.24 -17.64 18.83
CA PHE A 191 2.02 -18.19 18.23
C PHE A 191 1.25 -19.01 19.26
N LYS A 192 -0.01 -18.63 19.55
CA LYS A 192 -1.00 -19.57 20.09
C LYS A 192 -1.92 -20.01 18.97
N SER A 193 -1.72 -21.27 18.56
CA SER A 193 -2.61 -22.04 17.70
C SER A 193 -3.97 -22.26 18.39
N LEU A 194 -5.06 -21.90 17.73
CA LEU A 194 -6.40 -22.35 18.09
C LEU A 194 -7.02 -23.04 16.88
N TRP A 195 -6.69 -24.32 16.73
CA TRP A 195 -7.48 -25.28 15.97
C TRP A 195 -8.63 -25.73 16.86
N HIS A 196 -9.87 -25.41 16.49
CA HIS A 196 -11.04 -26.15 16.97
C HIS A 196 -11.63 -26.91 15.79
N LYS A 197 -11.50 -28.24 15.84
CA LYS A 197 -12.29 -29.18 15.04
C LYS A 197 -13.73 -29.15 15.55
N GLY A 198 -14.69 -28.91 14.66
CA GLY A 198 -16.11 -29.20 14.87
C GLY A 198 -16.42 -30.56 14.23
N SER A 199 -17.11 -31.41 14.99
CA SER A 199 -17.61 -32.74 14.62
C SER A 199 -18.73 -32.73 13.60
#